data_AF-A0A8H9J1T3-F1
#
_entry.id   AF-A0A8H9J1T3-F1
#
_cell.length_a   1.000
_cell.length_b   1.000
_cell.length_c   1.000
_cell.angle_alpha   90.00
_cell.angle_beta   90.00
_cell.angle_gamma   90.00
#
_symmetry.space_group_name_H-M   'P 1'
#
loop_
_entity.id
_entity.type
_entity.pdbx_description
1 polymer ?
#
loop_
_entity_poly.entity_id
_entity_poly.type
_entity_poly.pdbx_seq_one_letter_code
_entity_poly.pdbx_strand_id
1 'polypeptide(L)'
;MEIAVIVLVLLLGLVVIAAWYGLRWVRMRRAGGVSVALRWNPDNTRAGWHLGIARYEAEIFAWYRVWSLRTGPDRVFDRETLMIADRRDPAGTEAYAVPADATVLRCESEGHEPIEIAMGPGALTGFLSWLESAPPGRRIPRAS
;
A
#
# COMPACT_ATOMS: atom_id res chain seq x y z
N MET A 1 -39.59 11.65 -24.94
CA MET A 1 -39.16 12.49 -23.79
C MET A 1 -38.72 11.63 -22.61
N GLU A 2 -39.40 10.53 -22.28
CA GLU A 2 -39.03 9.67 -21.13
C GLU A 2 -37.63 9.05 -21.23
N ILE A 3 -37.22 8.56 -22.41
CA ILE A 3 -35.88 7.98 -22.61
C ILE A 3 -34.78 9.03 -22.36
N ALA A 4 -34.98 10.26 -22.81
CA ALA A 4 -34.01 11.35 -22.61
C ALA A 4 -33.86 11.69 -21.11
N VAL A 5 -34.96 11.66 -20.34
CA VAL A 5 -34.93 11.87 -18.90
C VAL A 5 -34.21 10.71 -18.20
N ILE A 6 -34.49 9.46 -18.58
CA ILE A 6 -33.83 8.28 -18.01
C ILE A 6 -32.32 8.32 -18.27
N VAL A 7 -31.91 8.61 -19.51
CA VAL A 7 -30.49 8.72 -19.88
C VAL A 7 -29.82 9.86 -19.10
N LEU A 8 -30.49 11.00 -18.94
CA LEU A 8 -29.97 12.13 -18.18
C LEU A 8 -29.78 11.78 -16.70
N VAL A 9 -30.73 11.08 -16.07
CA VAL A 9 -30.63 10.62 -14.68
C VAL A 9 -29.50 9.62 -14.52
N LEU A 10 -29.35 8.67 -15.46
CA LEU A 10 -28.26 7.70 -15.46
C LEU A 10 -26.89 8.37 -15.58
N LEU A 11 -26.75 9.34 -16.49
CA LEU A 11 -25.53 10.12 -16.66
C LEU A 11 -25.21 10.94 -15.41
N LEU A 12 -26.20 11.61 -14.82
CA LEU A 12 -26.03 12.34 -13.55
C LEU A 12 -25.60 11.41 -12.42
N GLY A 13 -26.22 10.25 -12.29
CA GLY A 13 -25.83 9.22 -11.32
C GLY A 13 -24.39 8.77 -11.52
N LEU A 14 -23.99 8.48 -12.76
CA LEU A 14 -22.62 8.09 -13.10
C LEU A 14 -21.61 9.19 -12.76
N VAL A 15 -21.93 10.45 -13.06
CA VAL A 15 -21.08 11.61 -12.75
C VAL A 15 -20.92 11.80 -11.25
N VAL A 16 -22.00 11.67 -10.47
CA VAL A 16 -21.94 11.75 -9.00
C VAL A 16 -21.08 10.63 -8.42
N ILE A 17 -21.23 9.40 -8.91
CA ILE A 17 -20.41 8.25 -8.49
C ILE A 17 -18.94 8.49 -8.83
N ALA A 18 -18.64 8.92 -10.06
CA ALA A 18 -17.27 9.21 -10.50
C ALA A 18 -16.64 10.35 -9.70
N ALA A 19 -17.38 11.43 -9.44
CA ALA A 19 -16.92 12.55 -8.63
C ALA A 19 -16.66 12.12 -7.19
N TRP A 20 -17.55 11.33 -6.58
CA TRP A 20 -17.35 10.80 -5.23
C TRP A 20 -16.12 9.89 -5.15
N TYR A 21 -15.93 9.00 -6.13
CA TYR A 21 -14.76 8.12 -6.20
C TYR A 21 -13.47 8.93 -6.39
N GLY A 22 -13.49 9.95 -7.24
CA GLY A 22 -12.37 10.87 -7.44
C GLY A 22 -12.03 11.68 -6.19
N LEU A 23 -13.03 12.24 -5.51
CA LEU A 23 -12.83 12.99 -4.27
C LEU A 23 -12.28 12.10 -3.15
N ARG A 24 -12.79 10.87 -3.05
CA ARG A 24 -12.29 9.84 -2.15
C ARG A 24 -10.82 9.54 -2.44
N TRP A 25 -10.47 9.34 -3.71
CA TRP A 25 -9.10 9.08 -4.14
C TRP A 25 -8.17 10.25 -3.82
N VAL A 26 -8.58 11.48 -4.12
CA VAL A 26 -7.80 12.69 -3.85
C VAL A 26 -7.63 12.88 -2.35
N ARG A 27 -8.66 12.64 -1.52
CA ARG A 27 -8.53 12.67 -0.06
C ARG A 27 -7.55 11.60 0.44
N MET A 28 -7.61 10.39 -0.10
CA MET A 28 -6.67 9.32 0.23
C MET A 28 -5.22 9.71 -0.12
N ARG A 29 -4.99 10.30 -1.29
CA ARG A 29 -3.66 10.80 -1.70
C ARG A 29 -3.20 12.00 -0.86
N ARG A 30 -4.09 12.93 -0.52
CA ARG A 30 -3.77 14.14 0.26
C ARG A 30 -3.54 13.85 1.75
N ALA A 31 -4.01 12.72 2.27
CA ALA A 31 -3.81 12.32 3.67
C ALA A 31 -2.40 11.79 3.98
N GLY A 32 -1.41 11.99 3.10
CA GLY A 32 -0.04 11.50 3.27
C GLY A 32 0.16 10.06 2.83
N GLY A 33 -0.70 9.55 1.93
CA GLY A 33 -0.59 8.20 1.41
C GLY A 33 0.59 8.07 0.44
N VAL A 34 1.50 7.13 0.70
CA VAL A 34 2.64 6.81 -0.18
C VAL A 34 2.29 5.66 -1.11
N SER A 35 2.77 5.71 -2.36
CA SER A 35 2.56 4.61 -3.31
C SER A 35 3.45 3.43 -2.95
N VAL A 36 2.84 2.29 -2.69
CA VAL A 36 3.52 1.07 -2.24
C VAL A 36 2.92 -0.13 -2.96
N ALA A 37 3.75 -0.91 -3.61
CA ALA A 37 3.32 -2.19 -4.17
C ALA A 37 3.58 -3.31 -3.15
N LEU A 38 2.62 -4.20 -2.98
CA LEU A 38 2.69 -5.28 -2.00
C LEU A 38 2.45 -6.62 -2.69
N ARG A 39 3.31 -7.60 -2.41
CA ARG A 39 3.22 -8.98 -2.87
C ARG A 39 3.02 -9.90 -1.67
N TRP A 40 1.93 -10.66 -1.67
CA TRP A 40 1.66 -11.67 -0.64
C TRP A 40 2.41 -12.95 -0.95
N ASN A 41 2.88 -13.68 0.06
CA ASN A 41 3.51 -14.98 -0.12
C ASN A 41 4.60 -14.96 -1.21
N PRO A 42 5.75 -14.32 -0.92
CA PRO A 42 6.83 -14.14 -1.89
C PRO A 42 7.41 -15.46 -2.41
N ASP A 43 7.19 -16.56 -1.69
CA ASP A 43 7.63 -17.89 -2.06
C ASP A 43 6.73 -18.53 -3.14
N ASN A 44 5.55 -17.94 -3.41
CA ASN A 44 4.65 -18.37 -4.48
C ASN A 44 4.85 -17.53 -5.75
N THR A 45 5.36 -18.16 -6.81
CA THR A 45 5.62 -17.50 -8.12
C THR A 45 4.35 -16.99 -8.81
N ARG A 46 3.15 -17.42 -8.39
CA ARG A 46 1.87 -16.87 -8.89
C ARG A 46 1.40 -15.62 -8.16
N ALA A 47 2.02 -15.25 -7.04
CA ALA A 47 1.62 -14.07 -6.31
C ALA A 47 2.06 -12.80 -7.07
N GLY A 48 1.08 -12.11 -7.64
CA GLY A 48 1.32 -10.86 -8.34
C GLY A 48 1.59 -9.70 -7.39
N TRP A 49 2.23 -8.66 -7.94
CA TRP A 49 2.36 -7.37 -7.27
C TRP A 49 1.01 -6.64 -7.27
N HIS A 50 0.59 -6.17 -6.11
CA HIS A 50 -0.61 -5.36 -5.96
C HIS A 50 -0.21 -3.92 -5.66
N LEU A 51 -0.57 -3.01 -6.56
CA LEU A 51 -0.33 -1.59 -6.33
C LEU A 51 -1.34 -1.04 -5.32
N GLY A 52 -0.81 -0.36 -4.31
CA GLY A 52 -1.58 0.25 -3.24
C GLY A 52 -1.07 1.62 -2.84
N ILE A 53 -1.82 2.24 -1.93
CA ILE A 53 -1.41 3.42 -1.18
C ILE A 53 -1.28 2.97 0.27
N ALA A 54 -0.11 3.17 0.85
CA ALA A 54 0.10 2.93 2.27
C ALA A 54 0.08 4.22 3.08
N ARG A 55 -0.33 4.12 4.33
CA ARG A 55 -0.33 5.21 5.30
C ARG A 55 0.44 4.77 6.53
N TYR A 56 1.40 5.60 6.93
CA TYR A 56 2.09 5.49 8.21
C TYR A 56 1.20 6.16 9.27
N GLU A 57 0.56 5.37 10.14
CA GLU A 57 -0.10 5.85 11.35
C GLU A 57 0.77 5.45 12.55
N ALA A 58 0.67 6.18 13.67
CA ALA A 58 1.62 6.12 14.79
C ALA A 58 2.20 4.71 15.06
N GLU A 59 1.32 3.72 15.29
CA GLU A 59 1.72 2.33 15.56
C GLU A 59 1.36 1.35 14.44
N ILE A 60 0.67 1.78 13.38
CA ILE A 60 0.18 0.86 12.34
C ILE A 60 0.53 1.34 10.93
N PHE A 61 0.94 0.38 10.11
CA PHE A 61 1.11 0.54 8.67
C PHE A 61 -0.14 0.03 7.96
N ALA A 62 -1.01 0.95 7.56
CA ALA A 62 -2.26 0.63 6.87
C ALA A 62 -2.06 0.69 5.36
N TRP A 63 -2.28 -0.44 4.67
CA TRP A 63 -2.16 -0.55 3.22
C TRP A 63 -3.53 -0.68 2.55
N TYR A 64 -3.77 0.15 1.55
CA TYR A 64 -5.02 0.24 0.80
C TYR A 64 -4.76 -0.10 -0.67
N ARG A 65 -5.47 -1.07 -1.23
CA ARG A 65 -5.29 -1.45 -2.64
C ARG A 65 -5.96 -0.40 -3.56
N VAL A 66 -5.27 -0.02 -4.64
CA VAL A 66 -5.72 1.00 -5.62
C VAL A 66 -7.07 0.64 -6.29
N TRP A 67 -7.32 -0.64 -6.54
CA TRP A 67 -8.52 -1.15 -7.21
C TRP A 67 -9.50 -1.89 -6.28
N SER A 68 -9.35 -1.76 -4.96
CA SER A 68 -10.29 -2.41 -4.03
C SER A 68 -11.56 -1.57 -3.89
N LEU A 69 -12.71 -2.22 -4.08
CA LEU A 69 -14.04 -1.65 -3.82
C LEU A 69 -14.33 -1.51 -2.31
N ARG A 70 -13.43 -1.98 -1.43
CA ARG A 70 -13.61 -1.87 0.02
C ARG A 70 -13.24 -0.48 0.50
N THR A 71 -14.03 0.01 1.47
CA THR A 71 -13.86 1.33 2.05
C THR A 71 -12.77 1.41 3.13
N GLY A 72 -12.19 0.28 3.54
CA GLY A 72 -11.18 0.16 4.59
C GLY A 72 -9.82 -0.34 4.09
N PRO A 73 -8.81 -0.41 4.98
CA PRO A 73 -7.50 -0.96 4.66
C PRO A 73 -7.63 -2.44 4.30
N ASP A 74 -6.98 -2.84 3.20
CA ASP A 74 -6.91 -4.25 2.79
C ASP A 74 -6.02 -5.03 3.77
N ARG A 75 -4.99 -4.38 4.31
CA ARG A 75 -4.09 -4.93 5.33
C ARG A 75 -3.64 -3.84 6.29
N VAL A 76 -3.47 -4.24 7.54
CA VAL A 76 -2.90 -3.41 8.60
C VAL A 76 -1.78 -4.23 9.21
N PHE A 77 -0.60 -3.64 9.30
CA PHE A 77 0.57 -4.26 9.92
C PHE A 77 0.92 -3.44 11.16
N ASP A 78 1.10 -4.12 12.29
CA ASP A 78 1.51 -3.47 13.52
C ASP A 78 3.01 -3.21 13.49
N ARG A 79 3.41 -1.99 13.85
CA ARG A 79 4.82 -1.57 13.87
C ARG A 79 5.68 -2.43 14.79
N GLU A 80 5.14 -2.87 15.93
CA GLU A 80 5.90 -3.65 16.91
C GLU A 80 6.27 -5.04 16.39
N THR A 81 5.42 -5.58 15.50
CA THR A 81 5.58 -6.94 14.95
C THR A 81 6.28 -6.97 13.60
N LEU A 82 6.31 -5.84 12.88
CA LEU A 82 6.81 -5.77 11.51
C LEU A 82 8.34 -5.65 11.50
N MET A 83 9.01 -6.69 11.01
CA MET A 83 10.47 -6.75 10.91
C MET A 83 10.89 -6.82 9.44
N ILE A 84 11.92 -6.05 9.07
CA ILE A 84 12.52 -6.14 7.74
C ILE A 84 13.54 -7.28 7.77
N ALA A 85 13.22 -8.39 7.11
CA ALA A 85 14.08 -9.56 7.02
C ALA A 85 15.16 -9.39 5.93
N ASP A 86 14.79 -8.80 4.78
CA ASP A 86 15.70 -8.66 3.65
C ASP A 86 15.37 -7.43 2.79
N ARG A 87 16.36 -6.95 2.02
CA ARG A 87 16.21 -5.85 1.06
C ARG A 87 16.82 -6.24 -0.28
N ARG A 88 16.03 -6.16 -1.34
CA ARG A 88 16.45 -6.46 -2.72
C ARG A 88 16.02 -5.37 -3.70
N ASP A 89 16.75 -5.23 -4.78
CA ASP A 89 16.31 -4.43 -5.92
C ASP A 89 15.31 -5.22 -6.78
N PRO A 90 14.32 -4.54 -7.39
CA PRO A 90 13.36 -5.19 -8.27
C PRO A 90 14.07 -5.73 -9.51
N ALA A 91 13.92 -7.03 -9.76
CA ALA A 91 14.62 -7.72 -10.84
C ALA A 91 13.68 -8.01 -12.02
N GLY A 92 14.14 -7.73 -13.24
CA GLY A 92 13.49 -8.17 -14.48
C GLY A 92 12.09 -7.58 -14.69
N THR A 93 11.10 -8.45 -14.92
CA THR A 93 9.72 -8.06 -15.28
C THR A 93 8.93 -7.46 -14.10
N GLU A 94 9.40 -7.65 -12.87
CA GLU A 94 8.78 -7.09 -11.66
C GLU A 94 8.88 -5.55 -11.63
N ALA A 95 9.91 -4.99 -12.26
CA ALA A 95 10.14 -3.54 -12.37
C ALA A 95 8.97 -2.76 -13.02
N TYR A 96 8.17 -3.43 -13.87
CA TYR A 96 6.99 -2.80 -14.49
C TYR A 96 5.77 -2.72 -13.56
N ALA A 97 5.72 -3.57 -12.53
CA ALA A 97 4.60 -3.65 -11.60
C ALA A 97 4.83 -2.83 -10.32
N VAL A 98 6.08 -2.39 -10.08
CA VAL A 98 6.49 -1.58 -8.94
C VAL A 98 6.77 -0.13 -9.37
N PRO A 99 6.76 0.84 -8.44
CA PRO A 99 7.16 2.22 -8.75
C PRO A 99 8.59 2.28 -9.29
N ALA A 100 8.90 3.27 -10.14
CA ALA A 100 10.26 3.52 -10.62
C ALA A 100 11.22 3.75 -9.44
N ASP A 101 12.43 3.19 -9.52
CA ASP A 101 13.45 3.20 -8.46
C ASP A 101 12.95 2.63 -7.11
N ALA A 102 11.97 1.74 -7.14
CA ALA A 102 11.50 1.09 -5.91
C ALA A 102 12.54 0.10 -5.37
N THR A 103 12.69 0.06 -4.05
CA THR A 103 13.39 -1.02 -3.34
C THR A 103 12.37 -2.00 -2.80
N VAL A 104 12.60 -3.30 -2.98
CA VAL A 104 11.77 -4.37 -2.42
C VAL A 104 12.28 -4.74 -1.03
N LEU A 105 11.41 -4.66 -0.04
CA LEU A 105 11.65 -5.07 1.33
C LEU A 105 10.88 -6.36 1.60
N ARG A 106 11.56 -7.41 2.06
CA ARG A 106 10.90 -8.58 2.63
C ARG A 106 10.61 -8.27 4.09
N CYS A 107 9.33 -8.20 4.45
CA CYS A 107 8.89 -7.96 5.81
C CYS A 107 8.20 -9.21 6.37
N GLU A 108 8.52 -9.51 7.62
CA GLU A 108 7.91 -10.58 8.40
C GLU A 108 7.15 -9.95 9.55
N SER A 109 5.98 -10.51 9.89
CA SER A 109 5.14 -10.02 10.98
C SER A 109 4.63 -11.21 11.78
N GLU A 110 4.68 -11.09 13.10
CA GLU A 110 4.23 -12.13 14.01
C GLU A 110 2.73 -12.42 13.80
N GLY A 111 2.40 -13.64 13.36
CA GLY A 111 1.02 -14.05 13.08
C GLY A 111 0.54 -13.80 11.63
N HIS A 112 1.39 -13.28 10.75
CA HIS A 112 1.09 -13.09 9.33
C HIS A 112 2.12 -13.79 8.42
N GLU A 113 1.69 -14.19 7.23
CA GLU A 113 2.61 -14.69 6.20
C GLU A 113 3.64 -13.61 5.81
N PRO A 114 4.87 -13.99 5.43
CA PRO A 114 5.86 -13.04 4.94
C PRO A 114 5.30 -12.28 3.74
N ILE A 115 5.60 -10.99 3.70
CA ILE A 115 5.17 -10.10 2.63
C ILE A 115 6.38 -9.43 2.00
N GLU A 116 6.25 -9.07 0.74
CA GLU A 116 7.19 -8.18 0.10
C GLU A 116 6.55 -6.84 -0.21
N ILE A 117 7.28 -5.77 0.08
CA ILE A 117 6.82 -4.41 -0.08
C ILE A 117 7.82 -3.66 -0.96
N ALA A 118 7.38 -3.19 -2.13
CA ALA A 118 8.18 -2.34 -2.99
C ALA A 118 7.81 -0.87 -2.77
N MET A 119 8.80 -0.07 -2.38
CA MET A 119 8.64 1.35 -2.09
C MET A 119 9.64 2.18 -2.88
N GLY A 120 9.18 3.28 -3.48
CA GLY A 120 10.10 4.28 -4.05
C GLY A 120 10.96 4.95 -2.97
N PRO A 121 12.04 5.68 -3.35
CA PRO A 121 13.04 6.18 -2.39
C PRO A 121 12.45 7.10 -1.30
N GLY A 122 11.50 7.96 -1.67
CA GLY A 122 10.81 8.84 -0.72
C GLY A 122 9.89 8.09 0.25
N ALA A 123 9.19 7.06 -0.23
CA ALA A 123 8.33 6.23 0.60
C ALA A 123 9.15 5.35 1.55
N LEU A 124 10.25 4.77 1.04
CA LEU A 124 11.21 3.98 1.80
C LEU A 124 11.80 4.79 2.96
N THR A 125 12.24 6.02 2.70
CA THR A 125 12.79 6.91 3.73
C THR A 125 11.76 7.16 4.83
N GLY A 126 10.50 7.43 4.47
CA GLY A 126 9.41 7.59 5.43
C GLY A 126 9.13 6.33 6.24
N PHE A 127 9.15 5.15 5.59
CA PHE A 127 8.94 3.87 6.26
C PHE A 127 10.04 3.55 7.27
N LEU A 128 11.30 3.76 6.90
CA LEU A 128 12.43 3.55 7.79
C LEU A 128 12.39 4.52 8.97
N SER A 129 12.10 5.81 8.72
CA SER A 129 11.94 6.80 9.78
C SER A 129 10.79 6.44 10.73
N TRP A 130 9.66 5.94 10.22
CA TRP A 130 8.53 5.48 11.02
C TRP A 130 8.89 4.25 11.88
N LEU A 131 9.62 3.30 11.30
CA LEU A 131 10.11 2.11 12.00
C LEU A 131 11.14 2.46 13.09
N GLU A 132 12.02 3.44 12.82
CA GLU A 132 13.04 3.94 13.75
C GLU A 132 12.46 4.83 14.87
N SER A 133 11.33 5.51 14.63
CA SER A 133 10.67 6.39 15.60
C SER A 133 9.91 5.62 16.70
N ALA A 134 10.35 4.40 17.05
CA ALA A 134 9.68 3.53 17.99
C ALA A 134 9.63 4.11 19.42
N PRO A 135 8.53 3.92 20.19
CA PRO A 135 8.49 4.14 21.62
C PRO A 135 9.49 3.19 22.31
N PRO A 136 10.01 3.54 23.49
CA PRO A 136 11.14 2.83 24.10
C PRO A 136 10.71 1.42 24.53
N GLY A 137 11.02 0.40 23.74
CA GLY A 137 10.57 -0.96 24.05
C GLY A 137 11.31 -2.13 23.39
N ARG A 138 11.87 -2.01 22.17
CA ARG A 138 12.46 -3.18 21.49
C ARG A 138 13.79 -2.90 20.81
N ARG A 139 14.80 -3.68 21.23
CA ARG A 139 16.14 -3.75 20.62
C ARG A 139 16.02 -4.47 19.28
N ILE A 140 16.43 -3.79 18.21
CA ILE A 140 16.59 -4.37 16.88
C ILE A 140 17.82 -5.31 16.94
N PRO A 141 17.70 -6.62 16.72
CA PRO A 141 18.87 -7.47 16.52
C PRO A 141 19.46 -7.07 15.16
N ARG A 142 20.54 -6.29 15.18
CA ARG A 142 21.31 -6.00 13.97
C ARG A 142 22.00 -7.30 13.55
N ALA A 143 21.68 -7.81 12.37
CA ALA A 143 22.45 -8.87 11.74
C ALA A 143 23.90 -8.38 11.56
N SER A 144 24.83 -9.05 12.24
CA SER A 144 26.28 -8.89 12.11
C SER A 144 26.80 -9.71 10.94
#